data_AF-A0A7W6R9L7-F1
#
_entry.id   AF-A0A7W6R9L7-F1
#
_cell.length_a   1.000
_cell.length_b   1.000
_cell.length_c   1.000
_cell.angle_alpha   90.00
_cell.angle_beta   90.00
_cell.angle_gamma   90.00
#
_symmetry.space_group_name_H-M   'P 1'
#
loop_
_entity.id
_entity.type
_entity.pdbx_description
1 polymer ?
#
loop_
_entity_poly.entity_id
_entity_poly.type
_entity_poly.pdbx_seq_one_letter_code
_entity_poly.pdbx_strand_id
1 'polypeptide(L)'
;MFILPPSNREGNPYTELRDFFLGAAKAETCLDVVELAFRAIDRLTRTIDYMNRRGYDERADEAIEDLNIRFKENAVGYQYIDGEIVRVDSELIHAEAVKPALRLLNTKEYAGPHQEFLSAYEHYREGKNKEALNDCLKAFESTMKAICDKRGWTYKPGDTAKALIDVIYSEGLVPAFWQNQFASLRGLLESSIPTGRNKQSGHGQGSTPTTVPDHLTAYMLHMTASTLVFLTKAEQSLP
;
A
#
# COMPACT_ATOMS: atom_id res chain seq x y z
N MET A 1 -10.91 3.03 43.54
CA MET A 1 -9.95 3.89 42.81
C MET A 1 -9.17 2.96 41.89
N PHE A 2 -9.23 3.18 40.58
CA PHE A 2 -8.47 2.41 39.60
C PHE A 2 -7.03 2.94 39.57
N ILE A 3 -6.03 2.05 39.57
CA ILE A 3 -4.61 2.40 39.60
C ILE A 3 -3.87 1.57 38.55
N LEU A 4 -3.08 2.23 37.70
CA LEU A 4 -2.20 1.62 36.70
C LEU A 4 -0.88 1.15 37.35
N PRO A 5 -0.42 -0.08 37.06
CA PRO A 5 0.92 -0.53 37.47
C PRO A 5 2.00 0.40 36.90
N PRO A 6 3.13 0.66 37.58
CA PRO A 6 3.58 0.10 38.85
C PRO A 6 3.18 0.94 40.08
N SER A 7 2.22 1.86 39.95
CA SER A 7 1.82 2.80 41.00
C SER A 7 1.18 2.08 42.21
N ASN A 8 1.62 2.42 43.42
CA ASN A 8 1.18 1.75 44.66
C ASN A 8 0.40 2.64 45.65
N ARG A 9 0.22 3.96 45.40
CA ARG A 9 -0.58 4.89 46.25
C ARG A 9 -1.06 6.13 45.46
N GLU A 10 -2.11 6.81 45.99
CA GLU A 10 -2.70 8.08 45.49
C GLU A 10 -1.63 9.06 44.99
N GLY A 11 -1.44 9.09 43.67
CA GLY A 11 -0.49 9.93 42.97
C GLY A 11 -1.19 10.83 41.96
N ASN A 12 -0.44 11.77 41.37
CA ASN A 12 -0.96 12.59 40.29
C ASN A 12 -1.35 11.68 39.10
N PRO A 13 -2.62 11.66 38.65
CA PRO A 13 -3.06 10.79 37.55
C PRO A 13 -2.26 10.95 36.25
N TYR A 14 -1.74 12.16 35.99
CA TYR A 14 -0.85 12.40 34.86
C TYR A 14 0.48 11.66 35.02
N THR A 15 1.09 11.72 36.21
CA THR A 15 2.35 11.04 36.51
C THR A 15 2.18 9.53 36.40
N GLU A 16 1.07 9.01 36.92
CA GLU A 16 0.73 7.60 36.85
C GLU A 16 0.56 7.11 35.40
N LEU A 17 -0.23 7.81 34.58
CA LEU A 17 -0.42 7.44 33.16
C LEU A 17 0.89 7.52 32.37
N ARG A 18 1.69 8.56 32.61
CA ARG A 18 3.00 8.75 31.97
C ARG A 18 3.95 7.60 32.31
N ASP A 19 4.04 7.23 33.59
CA ASP A 19 4.96 6.19 34.04
C ASP A 19 4.52 4.80 33.55
N PHE A 20 3.21 4.54 33.49
CA PHE A 20 2.66 3.36 32.82
C PHE A 20 3.02 3.32 31.33
N PHE A 21 2.85 4.43 30.61
CA PHE A 21 3.19 4.53 29.19
C PHE A 21 4.68 4.29 28.93
N LEU A 22 5.55 4.94 29.70
CA LEU A 22 7.01 4.80 29.55
C LEU A 22 7.53 3.42 29.99
N GLY A 23 6.81 2.72 30.87
CA GLY A 23 7.14 1.38 31.33
C GLY A 23 6.52 0.25 30.49
N ALA A 24 5.70 0.57 29.48
CA ALA A 24 5.02 -0.44 28.67
C ALA A 24 6.01 -1.19 27.77
N ALA A 25 6.03 -2.52 27.89
CA ALA A 25 6.92 -3.38 27.12
C ALA A 25 6.41 -3.71 25.70
N LYS A 26 5.11 -3.54 25.45
CA LYS A 26 4.44 -3.87 24.19
C LYS A 26 3.98 -2.60 23.48
N ALA A 27 4.25 -2.53 22.18
CA ALA A 27 3.87 -1.40 21.35
C ALA A 27 2.35 -1.20 21.31
N GLU A 28 1.59 -2.29 21.31
CA GLU A 28 0.12 -2.26 21.33
C GLU A 28 -0.40 -1.55 22.58
N THR A 29 0.20 -1.82 23.74
CA THR A 29 -0.17 -1.16 25.00
C THR A 29 0.17 0.34 24.98
N CYS A 30 1.27 0.74 24.34
CA CYS A 30 1.58 2.15 24.12
C CYS A 30 0.52 2.81 23.25
N LEU A 31 0.11 2.16 22.16
CA LEU A 31 -0.93 2.66 21.25
C LEU A 31 -2.28 2.77 21.95
N ASP A 32 -2.68 1.79 22.77
CA ASP A 32 -3.92 1.84 23.55
C ASP A 32 -3.97 3.07 24.48
N VAL A 33 -2.84 3.38 25.13
CA VAL A 33 -2.74 4.56 26.00
C VAL A 33 -2.85 5.85 25.21
N VAL A 34 -2.17 5.95 24.06
CA VAL A 34 -2.25 7.12 23.18
C VAL A 34 -3.67 7.28 22.65
N GLU A 35 -4.31 6.21 22.17
CA GLU A 35 -5.69 6.24 21.68
C GLU A 35 -6.64 6.73 22.78
N LEU A 36 -6.53 6.19 23.99
CA LEU A 36 -7.38 6.58 25.11
C LEU A 36 -7.20 8.06 25.47
N ALA A 37 -5.94 8.54 25.51
CA ALA A 37 -5.63 9.93 25.80
C ALA A 37 -6.19 10.87 24.70
N PHE A 38 -6.00 10.53 23.43
CA PHE A 38 -6.47 11.33 22.31
C PHE A 38 -7.99 11.28 22.13
N ARG A 39 -8.63 10.17 22.47
CA ARG A 39 -10.09 10.08 22.56
C ARG A 39 -10.64 10.99 23.67
N ALA A 40 -9.95 11.09 24.80
CA ALA A 40 -10.32 12.03 25.86
C ALA A 40 -10.11 13.49 25.42
N ILE A 41 -9.01 13.81 24.73
CA ILE A 41 -8.77 15.12 24.14
C ILE A 41 -9.92 15.47 23.18
N ASP A 42 -10.18 14.61 22.21
CA ASP A 42 -11.15 14.84 21.15
C ASP A 42 -12.61 14.95 21.66
N ARG A 43 -12.97 14.23 22.72
CA ARG A 43 -14.36 14.20 23.21
C ARG A 43 -14.64 15.10 24.41
N LEU A 44 -13.68 15.26 25.32
CA LEU A 44 -13.91 15.97 26.59
C LEU A 44 -13.44 17.43 26.50
N THR A 45 -12.35 17.69 25.77
CA THR A 45 -11.71 19.02 25.78
C THR A 45 -12.36 20.03 24.83
N ARG A 46 -13.22 19.57 23.92
CA ARG A 46 -13.98 20.38 22.95
C ARG A 46 -15.13 21.19 23.56
N THR A 47 -15.02 21.53 24.83
CA THR A 47 -16.00 22.35 25.54
C THR A 47 -15.30 23.36 26.43
N ILE A 48 -15.88 24.56 26.51
CA ILE A 48 -15.38 25.62 27.40
C ILE A 48 -15.36 25.17 28.86
N ASP A 49 -16.33 24.33 29.27
CA ASP A 49 -16.50 23.87 30.65
C ASP A 49 -15.35 22.97 31.12
N TYR A 50 -14.75 22.21 30.21
CA TYR A 50 -13.63 21.32 30.53
C TYR A 50 -12.28 22.05 30.51
N MET A 51 -11.99 22.80 29.44
CA MET A 51 -10.68 23.45 29.29
C MET A 51 -10.57 24.82 29.96
N ASN A 52 -11.69 25.49 30.22
CA ASN A 52 -11.75 26.88 30.70
C ASN A 52 -10.85 27.84 29.87
N ARG A 53 -10.77 27.59 28.56
CA ARG A 53 -9.92 28.31 27.60
C ARG A 53 -10.65 28.46 26.27
N ARG A 54 -10.46 29.60 25.60
CA ARG A 54 -10.98 29.84 24.24
C ARG A 54 -10.17 29.05 23.21
N GLY A 55 -10.79 28.81 22.05
CA GLY A 55 -10.19 28.05 20.96
C GLY A 55 -10.06 26.56 21.28
N TYR A 56 -11.05 26.01 21.99
CA TYR A 56 -10.96 24.66 22.53
C TYR A 56 -11.00 23.58 21.45
N ASP A 57 -11.73 23.83 20.35
CA ASP A 57 -11.81 22.93 19.21
C ASP A 57 -10.49 22.94 18.43
N GLU A 58 -9.97 24.13 18.13
CA GLU A 58 -8.72 24.31 17.38
C GLU A 58 -7.54 23.66 18.11
N ARG A 59 -7.51 23.75 19.44
CA ARG A 59 -6.43 23.12 20.25
C ARG A 59 -6.53 21.59 20.26
N ALA A 60 -7.74 21.03 20.23
CA ALA A 60 -7.92 19.59 20.10
C ALA A 60 -7.47 19.12 18.70
N ASP A 61 -7.82 19.88 17.66
CA ASP A 61 -7.40 19.62 16.28
C ASP A 61 -5.88 19.72 16.12
N GLU A 62 -5.25 20.78 16.64
CA GLU A 62 -3.79 20.97 16.64
C GLU A 62 -3.06 19.81 17.34
N ALA A 63 -3.60 19.32 18.46
CA ALA A 63 -3.01 18.19 19.17
C ALA A 63 -3.08 16.91 18.34
N ILE A 64 -4.24 16.63 17.72
CA ILE A 64 -4.44 15.46 16.84
C ILE A 64 -3.52 15.55 15.61
N GLU A 65 -3.38 16.74 15.03
CA GLU A 65 -2.48 16.98 13.91
C GLU A 65 -1.02 16.73 14.32
N ASP A 66 -0.57 17.28 15.46
CA ASP A 66 0.79 17.08 15.97
C ASP A 66 1.09 15.60 16.26
N LEU A 67 0.12 14.84 16.79
CA LEU A 67 0.28 13.39 16.98
C LEU A 67 0.53 12.69 15.64
N ASN A 68 -0.29 12.98 14.64
CA ASN A 68 -0.20 12.36 13.32
C ASN A 68 1.09 12.74 12.61
N ILE A 69 1.56 13.99 12.76
CA ILE A 69 2.88 14.43 12.30
C ILE A 69 3.98 13.61 12.98
N ARG A 70 3.96 13.47 14.30
CA ARG A 70 4.97 12.69 15.05
C ARG A 70 4.97 11.21 14.66
N PHE A 71 3.80 10.61 14.51
CA PHE A 71 3.67 9.23 14.03
C PHE A 71 4.27 9.07 12.64
N LYS A 72 4.08 10.05 11.75
CA LYS A 72 4.66 10.06 10.41
C LYS A 72 6.18 10.27 10.43
N GLU A 73 6.67 11.25 11.17
CA GLU A 73 8.11 11.58 11.28
C GLU A 73 8.93 10.41 11.85
N ASN A 74 8.33 9.64 12.76
CA ASN A 74 8.99 8.50 13.40
C ASN A 74 8.64 7.16 12.73
N ALA A 75 7.95 7.17 11.58
CA ALA A 75 7.54 5.98 10.85
C ALA A 75 6.84 4.92 11.73
N VAL A 76 5.94 5.37 12.61
CA VAL A 76 5.23 4.51 13.58
C VAL A 76 4.24 3.57 12.88
N GLY A 77 3.73 3.96 11.70
CA GLY A 77 2.83 3.12 10.88
C GLY A 77 1.34 3.25 11.24
N TYR A 78 0.98 4.25 12.05
CA TYR A 78 -0.38 4.49 12.52
C TYR A 78 -0.77 5.97 12.37
N GLN A 79 -2.08 6.24 12.42
CA GLN A 79 -2.66 7.57 12.41
C GLN A 79 -3.90 7.56 13.32
N TYR A 80 -4.11 8.62 14.08
CA TYR A 80 -5.36 8.86 14.78
C TYR A 80 -6.37 9.54 13.85
N ILE A 81 -7.51 8.89 13.63
CA ILE A 81 -8.62 9.40 12.83
C ILE A 81 -9.95 8.96 13.46
N ASP A 82 -10.94 9.86 13.51
CA ASP A 82 -12.31 9.57 13.96
C ASP A 82 -12.44 8.85 15.32
N GLY A 83 -11.55 9.16 16.26
CA GLY A 83 -11.63 8.59 17.62
C GLY A 83 -10.84 7.30 17.82
N GLU A 84 -10.12 6.84 16.81
CA GLU A 84 -9.38 5.57 16.80
C GLU A 84 -7.98 5.75 16.20
N ILE A 85 -7.03 4.97 16.70
CA ILE A 85 -5.74 4.79 16.05
C ILE A 85 -5.91 3.71 15.00
N VAL A 86 -5.89 4.12 13.73
CA VAL A 86 -5.90 3.21 12.60
C VAL A 86 -4.47 2.95 12.14
N ARG A 87 -4.22 1.74 11.68
CA ARG A 87 -2.97 1.44 10.97
C ARG A 87 -3.00 2.17 9.64
N VAL A 88 -1.91 2.83 9.28
CA VAL A 88 -1.76 3.44 7.96
C VAL A 88 -1.34 2.34 6.99
N ASP A 89 -2.34 1.75 6.32
CA ASP A 89 -2.27 0.53 5.50
C ASP A 89 -1.35 0.56 4.26
N SER A 90 -0.61 1.64 4.06
CA SER A 90 0.60 1.59 3.22
C SER A 90 1.54 0.47 3.68
N GLU A 91 1.50 0.06 4.96
CA GLU A 91 2.22 -1.10 5.46
C GLU A 91 1.51 -2.45 5.34
N LEU A 92 0.17 -2.55 5.48
CA LEU A 92 -0.52 -3.84 5.46
C LEU A 92 -0.51 -4.43 4.05
N ILE A 93 -0.86 -3.63 3.04
CA ILE A 93 -0.77 -4.08 1.64
C ILE A 93 0.70 -4.35 1.27
N HIS A 94 1.62 -3.53 1.77
CA HIS A 94 3.04 -3.79 1.58
C HIS A 94 3.52 -5.08 2.26
N ALA A 95 2.97 -5.43 3.43
CA ALA A 95 3.29 -6.65 4.17
C ALA A 95 2.64 -7.90 3.56
N GLU A 96 1.41 -7.82 3.09
CA GLU A 96 0.59 -8.95 2.64
C GLU A 96 0.67 -9.21 1.12
N ALA A 97 1.02 -8.20 0.33
CA ALA A 97 1.13 -8.33 -1.13
C ALA A 97 2.55 -8.01 -1.64
N VAL A 98 3.11 -6.85 -1.29
CA VAL A 98 4.37 -6.37 -1.91
C VAL A 98 5.59 -7.16 -1.46
N LYS A 99 5.81 -7.31 -0.16
CA LYS A 99 6.91 -8.11 0.39
C LYS A 99 6.80 -9.58 -0.07
N PRO A 100 5.62 -10.23 -0.05
CA PRO A 100 5.46 -11.56 -0.62
C PRO A 100 5.77 -11.63 -2.11
N ALA A 101 5.33 -10.66 -2.92
CA ALA A 101 5.64 -10.62 -4.36
C ALA A 101 7.16 -10.58 -4.58
N LEU A 102 7.87 -9.64 -3.94
CA LEU A 102 9.32 -9.52 -4.06
C LEU A 102 10.04 -10.79 -3.60
N ARG A 103 9.60 -11.40 -2.49
CA ARG A 103 10.18 -12.66 -2.00
C ARG A 103 9.98 -13.82 -2.98
N LEU A 104 8.79 -13.96 -3.55
CA LEU A 104 8.45 -15.03 -4.50
C LEU A 104 9.21 -14.87 -5.83
N LEU A 105 9.42 -13.63 -6.26
CA LEU A 105 10.15 -13.31 -7.49
C LEU A 105 11.68 -13.35 -7.31
N ASN A 106 12.20 -13.36 -6.08
CA ASN A 106 13.63 -13.41 -5.80
C ASN A 106 14.23 -14.82 -6.02
N THR A 107 14.12 -15.31 -7.25
CA THR A 107 14.67 -16.58 -7.74
C THR A 107 15.30 -16.35 -9.11
N LYS A 108 16.06 -17.33 -9.61
CA LYS A 108 16.76 -17.20 -10.90
C LYS A 108 15.77 -17.10 -12.06
N GLU A 109 14.69 -17.86 -11.99
CA GLU A 109 13.63 -17.95 -12.99
C GLU A 109 12.83 -16.64 -13.09
N TYR A 110 12.68 -15.93 -11.97
CA TYR A 110 11.90 -14.69 -11.88
C TYR A 110 12.77 -13.42 -11.78
N ALA A 111 14.05 -13.49 -12.14
CA ALA A 111 14.97 -12.35 -12.01
C ALA A 111 14.52 -11.09 -12.79
N GLY A 112 14.01 -11.28 -14.02
CA GLY A 112 13.46 -10.20 -14.85
C GLY A 112 12.27 -9.49 -14.19
N PRO A 113 11.15 -10.18 -13.90
CA PRO A 113 10.00 -9.56 -13.25
C PRO A 113 10.32 -9.00 -11.86
N HIS A 114 11.26 -9.60 -11.11
CA HIS A 114 11.72 -9.05 -9.83
C HIS A 114 12.35 -7.66 -9.99
N GLN A 115 13.26 -7.50 -10.97
CA GLN A 115 13.92 -6.24 -11.24
C GLN A 115 12.94 -5.16 -11.71
N GLU A 116 12.04 -5.51 -12.62
CA GLU A 116 11.00 -4.60 -13.12
C GLU A 116 10.07 -4.14 -12.01
N PHE A 117 9.67 -5.04 -11.11
CA PHE A 117 8.78 -4.68 -10.00
C PHE A 117 9.47 -3.82 -8.94
N LEU A 118 10.76 -4.04 -8.66
CA LEU A 118 11.55 -3.14 -7.82
C LEU A 118 11.66 -1.74 -8.44
N SER A 119 11.99 -1.68 -9.73
CA SER A 119 12.07 -0.43 -10.51
C SER A 119 10.76 0.36 -10.47
N ALA A 120 9.61 -0.33 -10.54
CA ALA A 120 8.30 0.31 -10.42
C ALA A 120 8.12 1.06 -9.08
N TYR A 121 8.58 0.49 -7.97
CA TYR A 121 8.55 1.16 -6.65
C TYR A 121 9.56 2.29 -6.54
N GLU A 122 10.75 2.15 -7.13
CA GLU A 122 11.74 3.23 -7.19
C GLU A 122 11.18 4.44 -7.92
N HIS A 123 10.60 4.22 -9.11
CA HIS A 123 9.93 5.28 -9.87
C HIS A 123 8.79 5.94 -9.08
N TYR A 124 7.97 5.16 -8.38
CA TYR A 124 6.89 5.71 -7.57
C TYR A 124 7.41 6.59 -6.42
N ARG A 125 8.47 6.16 -5.72
CA ARG A 125 9.11 6.94 -4.64
C ARG A 125 9.72 8.26 -5.14
N GLU A 126 10.09 8.31 -6.42
CA GLU A 126 10.62 9.50 -7.08
C GLU A 126 9.52 10.39 -7.71
N GLY A 127 8.23 10.04 -7.56
CA GLY A 127 7.11 10.73 -8.19
C GLY A 127 6.99 10.49 -9.71
N LYS A 128 7.74 9.54 -10.26
CA LYS A 128 7.73 9.13 -11.69
C LYS A 128 6.61 8.12 -11.95
N ASN A 129 5.38 8.58 -11.79
CA ASN A 129 4.20 7.71 -11.78
C ASN A 129 3.96 6.97 -13.10
N LYS A 130 4.30 7.55 -14.26
CA LYS A 130 4.11 6.88 -15.56
C LYS A 130 5.08 5.74 -15.74
N GLU A 131 6.32 5.97 -15.35
CA GLU A 131 7.40 5.01 -15.37
C GLU A 131 7.11 3.86 -14.41
N ALA A 132 6.59 4.17 -13.21
CA ALA A 132 6.13 3.17 -12.24
C ALA A 132 5.05 2.24 -12.83
N LEU A 133 4.03 2.80 -13.49
CA LEU A 133 2.96 2.02 -14.14
C LEU A 133 3.47 1.18 -15.31
N ASN A 134 4.38 1.73 -16.11
CA ASN A 134 5.00 1.01 -17.21
C ASN A 134 5.80 -0.20 -16.71
N ASP A 135 6.54 -0.05 -15.62
CA ASP A 135 7.31 -1.15 -15.03
C ASP A 135 6.41 -2.15 -14.29
N CYS A 136 5.24 -1.74 -13.76
CA CYS A 136 4.21 -2.68 -13.30
C CYS A 136 3.70 -3.57 -14.44
N LEU A 137 3.43 -2.99 -15.61
CA LEU A 137 2.99 -3.74 -16.79
C LEU A 137 4.05 -4.74 -17.25
N LYS A 138 5.33 -4.31 -17.31
CA LYS A 138 6.44 -5.20 -17.63
C LYS A 138 6.56 -6.34 -16.63
N ALA A 139 6.55 -6.05 -15.33
CA ALA A 139 6.63 -7.08 -14.30
C ALA A 139 5.50 -8.11 -14.41
N PHE A 140 4.28 -7.67 -14.74
CA PHE A 140 3.16 -8.56 -14.98
C PHE A 140 3.36 -9.46 -16.21
N GLU A 141 3.79 -8.89 -17.35
CA GLU A 141 4.10 -9.66 -18.56
C GLU A 141 5.26 -10.63 -18.35
N SER A 142 6.38 -10.16 -17.80
CA SER A 142 7.58 -10.94 -17.54
C SER A 142 7.34 -12.06 -16.53
N THR A 143 6.43 -11.87 -15.57
CA THR A 143 6.04 -12.95 -14.65
C THR A 143 5.33 -14.07 -15.39
N MET A 144 4.39 -13.74 -16.28
CA MET A 144 3.71 -14.77 -17.09
C MET A 144 4.70 -15.47 -18.04
N LYS A 145 5.62 -14.73 -18.67
CA LYS A 145 6.69 -15.32 -19.51
C LYS A 145 7.56 -16.29 -18.72
N ALA A 146 8.02 -15.87 -17.54
CA ALA A 146 8.84 -16.72 -16.66
C ALA A 146 8.09 -17.98 -16.20
N ILE A 147 6.77 -17.89 -15.95
CA ILE A 147 5.94 -19.06 -15.66
C ILE A 147 5.89 -20.00 -16.87
N CYS A 148 5.64 -19.47 -18.07
CA CYS A 148 5.63 -20.26 -19.30
C CYS A 148 6.98 -20.95 -19.52
N ASP A 149 8.10 -20.24 -19.37
CA ASP A 149 9.45 -20.79 -19.49
C ASP A 149 9.69 -21.92 -18.47
N LYS A 150 9.32 -21.69 -17.21
CA LYS A 150 9.48 -22.67 -16.12
C LYS A 150 8.65 -23.93 -16.35
N ARG A 151 7.46 -23.80 -16.93
CA ARG A 151 6.52 -24.91 -17.21
C ARG A 151 6.69 -25.52 -18.60
N GLY A 152 7.52 -24.94 -19.46
CA GLY A 152 7.68 -25.37 -20.85
C GLY A 152 6.47 -25.06 -21.74
N TRP A 153 5.64 -24.09 -21.35
CA TRP A 153 4.48 -23.67 -22.13
C TRP A 153 4.88 -22.79 -23.30
N THR A 154 4.25 -23.03 -24.45
CA THR A 154 4.61 -22.34 -25.69
C THR A 154 4.00 -20.95 -25.72
N TYR A 155 4.84 -19.94 -25.94
CA TYR A 155 4.45 -18.57 -26.27
C TYR A 155 5.48 -17.95 -27.22
N LYS A 156 5.16 -16.82 -27.84
CA LYS A 156 6.10 -16.09 -28.71
C LYS A 156 6.84 -15.03 -27.90
N PRO A 157 8.14 -14.79 -28.13
CA PRO A 157 8.90 -13.77 -27.39
C PRO A 157 8.27 -12.36 -27.39
N GLY A 158 7.59 -12.00 -28.49
CA GLY A 158 6.88 -10.72 -28.66
C GLY A 158 5.42 -10.72 -28.19
N ASP A 159 4.92 -11.81 -27.59
CA ASP A 159 3.57 -11.84 -27.04
C ASP A 159 3.46 -10.84 -25.89
N THR A 160 2.38 -10.07 -25.93
CA THR A 160 1.99 -9.09 -24.92
C THR A 160 1.11 -9.75 -23.85
N ALA A 161 0.80 -9.02 -22.79
CA ALA A 161 -0.04 -9.47 -21.68
C ALA A 161 -1.31 -10.20 -22.14
N LYS A 162 -1.98 -9.75 -23.20
CA LYS A 162 -3.20 -10.39 -23.70
C LYS A 162 -2.95 -11.85 -24.12
N ALA A 163 -1.95 -12.09 -24.96
CA ALA A 163 -1.65 -13.43 -25.46
C ALA A 163 -1.11 -14.33 -24.36
N LEU A 164 -0.32 -13.78 -23.44
CA LEU A 164 0.19 -14.51 -22.27
C LEU A 164 -0.96 -14.93 -21.34
N ILE A 165 -1.91 -14.04 -21.08
CA ILE A 165 -3.11 -14.34 -20.30
C ILE A 165 -3.86 -15.53 -20.91
N ASP A 166 -4.02 -15.58 -22.24
CA ASP A 166 -4.69 -16.68 -22.91
C ASP A 166 -3.95 -18.02 -22.71
N VAL A 167 -2.61 -18.02 -22.74
CA VAL A 167 -1.79 -19.22 -22.43
C VAL A 167 -1.98 -19.67 -20.99
N ILE A 168 -1.91 -18.75 -20.03
CA ILE A 168 -2.10 -19.02 -18.61
C ILE A 168 -3.46 -19.69 -18.32
N TYR A 169 -4.51 -19.28 -19.04
CA TYR A 169 -5.83 -19.91 -18.95
C TYR A 169 -5.92 -21.26 -19.66
N SER A 170 -5.34 -21.39 -20.85
CA SER A 170 -5.38 -22.66 -21.59
C SER A 170 -4.67 -23.79 -20.86
N GLU A 171 -3.61 -23.46 -20.13
CA GLU A 171 -2.82 -24.40 -19.33
C GLU A 171 -3.41 -24.64 -17.91
N GLY A 172 -4.53 -24.00 -17.59
CA GLY A 172 -5.27 -24.25 -16.35
C GLY A 172 -4.61 -23.71 -15.09
N LEU A 173 -3.64 -22.78 -15.20
CA LEU A 173 -3.01 -22.13 -14.04
C LEU A 173 -4.04 -21.37 -13.19
N VAL A 174 -5.01 -20.75 -13.85
CA VAL A 174 -6.09 -19.99 -13.22
C VAL A 174 -7.43 -20.49 -13.77
N PRO A 175 -8.45 -20.67 -12.91
CA PRO A 175 -9.76 -21.11 -13.38
C PRO A 175 -10.37 -20.14 -14.41
N ALA A 176 -10.93 -20.67 -15.49
CA ALA A 176 -11.43 -19.88 -16.63
C ALA A 176 -12.47 -18.80 -16.24
N PHE A 177 -13.21 -18.98 -15.15
CA PHE A 177 -14.18 -17.98 -14.69
C PHE A 177 -13.54 -16.69 -14.13
N TRP A 178 -12.22 -16.67 -13.90
CA TRP A 178 -11.46 -15.47 -13.50
C TRP A 178 -10.91 -14.66 -14.69
N GLN A 179 -11.16 -15.09 -15.94
CA GLN A 179 -10.57 -14.49 -17.16
C GLN A 179 -10.70 -12.97 -17.26
N ASN A 180 -11.86 -12.45 -16.85
CA ASN A 180 -12.13 -11.01 -16.90
C ASN A 180 -11.20 -10.20 -15.97
N GLN A 181 -10.73 -10.76 -14.86
CA GLN A 181 -9.96 -10.02 -13.88
C GLN A 181 -8.56 -9.62 -14.39
N PHE A 182 -7.86 -10.53 -15.07
CA PHE A 182 -6.57 -10.21 -15.69
C PHE A 182 -6.71 -9.30 -16.91
N ALA A 183 -7.77 -9.48 -17.69
CA ALA A 183 -8.07 -8.58 -18.79
C ALA A 183 -8.32 -7.15 -18.30
N SER A 184 -9.03 -6.99 -17.17
CA SER A 184 -9.26 -5.69 -16.51
C SER A 184 -7.96 -5.09 -15.97
N LEU A 185 -7.13 -5.84 -15.24
CA LEU A 185 -5.86 -5.33 -14.72
C LEU A 185 -4.94 -4.86 -15.87
N ARG A 186 -4.80 -5.67 -16.93
CA ARG A 186 -4.07 -5.30 -18.14
C ARG A 186 -4.62 -4.00 -18.73
N GLY A 187 -5.94 -3.91 -18.91
CA GLY A 187 -6.57 -2.71 -19.47
C GLY A 187 -6.34 -1.46 -18.61
N LEU A 188 -6.35 -1.60 -17.28
CA LEU A 188 -6.03 -0.52 -16.36
C LEU A 188 -4.56 -0.08 -16.46
N LEU A 189 -3.62 -1.02 -16.52
CA LEU A 189 -2.19 -0.70 -16.71
C LEU A 189 -1.92 -0.05 -18.08
N GLU A 190 -2.54 -0.55 -19.14
CA GLU A 190 -2.40 0.02 -20.50
C GLU A 190 -3.03 1.43 -20.61
N SER A 191 -4.18 1.68 -19.97
CA SER A 191 -4.89 2.96 -20.07
C SER A 191 -4.37 4.04 -19.11
N SER A 192 -3.76 3.64 -17.99
CA SER A 192 -3.16 4.56 -17.01
C SER A 192 -1.81 5.11 -17.47
N ILE A 193 -1.21 4.52 -18.51
CA ILE A 193 -0.09 5.07 -19.25
C ILE A 193 -0.69 5.90 -20.40
N PRO A 194 -0.70 7.24 -20.36
CA PRO A 194 -1.18 8.04 -21.47
C PRO A 194 -0.36 7.65 -22.68
N THR A 195 -0.97 6.97 -23.66
CA THR A 195 -0.28 6.62 -24.88
C THR A 195 0.18 7.91 -25.52
N GLY A 196 1.48 8.20 -25.43
CA GLY A 196 2.19 9.15 -26.28
C GLY A 196 2.20 8.62 -27.70
N ARG A 197 1.00 8.45 -28.28
CA ARG A 197 0.79 8.08 -29.67
C ARG A 197 -0.58 8.58 -30.06
N ASN A 198 -0.63 9.90 -30.24
CA ASN A 198 -1.57 10.56 -31.15
C ASN A 198 -1.71 9.71 -32.43
N LYS A 199 -2.78 8.91 -32.51
CA LYS A 199 -3.29 8.39 -33.79
C LYS A 199 -4.15 9.44 -34.52
N GLN A 200 -4.05 10.72 -34.13
CA GLN A 200 -4.73 11.86 -34.76
C GLN A 200 -3.82 13.08 -35.01
N SER A 201 -2.50 12.93 -35.10
CA SER A 201 -1.63 14.07 -35.45
C SER A 201 -1.38 14.16 -36.96
N GLY A 202 -2.42 14.52 -37.71
CA GLY A 202 -2.29 15.14 -39.04
C GLY A 202 -2.20 16.67 -38.97
N HIS A 203 -2.67 17.29 -37.88
CA HIS A 203 -2.56 18.73 -37.66
C HIS A 203 -2.61 19.06 -36.16
N GLY A 204 -1.65 19.88 -35.69
CA GLY A 204 -1.85 20.78 -34.55
C GLY A 204 -1.70 20.19 -33.15
N GLN A 205 -1.08 21.01 -32.30
CA GLN A 205 -0.61 20.73 -30.93
C GLN A 205 -1.73 20.45 -29.92
N GLY A 206 -1.44 19.61 -28.93
CA GLY A 206 -2.23 19.50 -27.71
C GLY A 206 -1.87 18.29 -26.87
N SER A 207 -0.77 18.33 -26.12
CA SER A 207 -0.61 17.40 -25.00
C SER A 207 0.10 18.10 -23.85
N THR A 208 -0.67 18.81 -23.04
CA THR A 208 -0.28 19.04 -21.65
C THR A 208 0.02 17.65 -21.05
N PRO A 209 1.20 17.41 -20.45
CA PRO A 209 1.49 16.13 -19.82
C PRO A 209 0.41 15.87 -18.77
N THR A 210 -0.44 14.86 -19.00
CA THR A 210 -1.41 14.45 -17.98
C THR A 210 -0.60 13.79 -16.87
N THR A 211 -0.54 14.42 -15.71
CA THR A 211 0.10 13.86 -14.51
C THR A 211 -0.82 12.79 -13.95
N VAL A 212 -0.28 11.59 -13.70
CA VAL A 212 -1.05 10.54 -13.02
C VAL A 212 -1.00 10.83 -11.51
N PRO A 213 -2.14 10.93 -10.81
CA PRO A 213 -2.16 11.11 -9.36
C PRO A 213 -1.51 9.94 -8.60
N ASP A 214 -0.78 10.24 -7.52
CA ASP A 214 -0.07 9.24 -6.71
C ASP A 214 -0.96 8.13 -6.19
N HIS A 215 -2.20 8.44 -5.79
CA HIS A 215 -3.14 7.45 -5.26
C HIS A 215 -3.55 6.41 -6.32
N LEU A 216 -3.61 6.81 -7.60
CA LEU A 216 -3.87 5.85 -8.70
C LEU A 216 -2.66 4.96 -8.93
N THR A 217 -1.44 5.52 -8.92
CA THR A 217 -0.21 4.74 -9.05
C THR A 217 -0.05 3.74 -7.92
N ALA A 218 -0.31 4.16 -6.67
CA ALA A 218 -0.28 3.29 -5.50
C ALA A 218 -1.27 2.13 -5.64
N TYR A 219 -2.52 2.42 -6.03
CA TYR A 219 -3.53 1.39 -6.29
C TYR A 219 -3.04 0.36 -7.32
N MET A 220 -2.46 0.81 -8.44
CA MET A 220 -1.97 -0.07 -9.50
C MET A 220 -0.75 -0.90 -9.07
N LEU A 221 0.19 -0.33 -8.31
CA LEU A 221 1.31 -1.06 -7.70
C LEU A 221 0.81 -2.19 -6.80
N HIS A 222 -0.20 -1.93 -5.99
CA HIS A 222 -0.77 -2.90 -5.05
C HIS A 222 -1.54 -4.02 -5.76
N MET A 223 -2.33 -3.67 -6.79
CA MET A 223 -3.03 -4.65 -7.62
C MET A 223 -2.04 -5.53 -8.38
N THR A 224 -0.95 -4.94 -8.87
CA THR A 224 0.14 -5.69 -9.52
C THR A 224 0.79 -6.63 -8.50
N ALA A 225 1.21 -6.15 -7.33
CA ALA A 225 1.78 -6.97 -6.26
C ALA A 225 0.94 -8.21 -5.95
N SER A 226 -0.36 -8.00 -5.70
CA SER A 226 -1.31 -9.07 -5.36
C SER A 226 -1.43 -10.09 -6.48
N THR A 227 -1.41 -9.63 -7.74
CA THR A 227 -1.48 -10.50 -8.92
C THR A 227 -0.20 -11.32 -9.11
N LEU A 228 0.98 -10.72 -8.86
CA LEU A 228 2.26 -11.44 -8.92
C LEU A 228 2.32 -12.55 -7.86
N VAL A 229 1.88 -12.27 -6.63
CA VAL A 229 1.75 -13.28 -5.57
C VAL A 229 0.81 -14.40 -6.00
N PHE A 230 -0.35 -14.05 -6.56
CA PHE A 230 -1.33 -15.04 -7.01
C PHE A 230 -0.76 -15.95 -8.10
N LEU A 231 -0.19 -15.38 -9.17
CA LEU A 231 0.36 -16.14 -10.29
C LEU A 231 1.49 -17.08 -9.86
N THR A 232 2.43 -16.58 -9.07
CA THR A 232 3.57 -17.38 -8.60
C THR A 232 3.14 -18.49 -7.64
N LYS A 233 2.17 -18.24 -6.74
CA LYS A 233 1.63 -19.29 -5.85
C LYS A 233 0.77 -20.30 -6.61
N ALA A 234 -0.03 -19.86 -7.57
CA ALA A 234 -0.79 -20.75 -8.45
C ALA A 234 0.18 -21.68 -9.20
N GLU A 235 1.27 -21.13 -9.71
CA GLU A 235 2.29 -21.91 -10.41
C GLU A 235 2.95 -22.91 -9.47
N GLN A 236 3.32 -22.52 -8.25
CA GLN A 236 3.89 -23.46 -7.27
C GLN A 236 2.93 -24.58 -6.85
N SER A 237 1.62 -24.33 -6.96
CA SER A 237 0.58 -25.28 -6.55
C SER A 237 0.19 -26.25 -7.67
N LEU A 238 0.59 -25.99 -8.91
CA LEU A 238 0.41 -26.93 -10.01
C LEU A 238 1.36 -28.14 -9.83
N PRO A 239 0.86 -29.37 -10.04
CA PRO A 239 1.65 -30.60 -9.91
C PRO A 239 2.83 -30.69 -10.90
#